data_AF-A0A291P9Z4-F1
#
_entry.id   AF-A0A291P9Z4-F1
#
_cell.length_a   1.000
_cell.length_b   1.000
_cell.length_c   1.000
_cell.angle_alpha   90.00
_cell.angle_beta   90.00
_cell.angle_gamma   90.00
#
_symmetry.space_group_name_H-M   'P 1'
#
loop_
_entity.id
_entity.type
_entity.pdbx_description
1 polymer ?
#
loop_
_entity_poly.entity_id
_entity_poly.type
_entity_poly.pdbx_seq_one_letter_code
_entity_poly.pdbx_strand_id
1 'polypeptide(L)'
;MTVVAFVAGLVLLIVGAEGLVRGASRLAARLGISSLIIGLTVVAFGTSSPELAVSLKAAIGDQAGIAMGNVVGSNVFNLLGVLGLTGLLAPSGIALSPAMIGFDLPVMIAVALACLPICVTGGRISRWEGGVFFGYYLAYTLYLILAAARHDALPGFGMAMLTFVLPITALTLVLLALRDRRRTRTR
;
A
#
# COMPACT_ATOMS: atom_id res chain seq x y z
N MET A 1 -0.33 -26.63 -21.09
CA MET A 1 -1.45 -26.47 -20.15
C MET A 1 -1.21 -25.39 -19.11
N THR A 2 0.00 -25.27 -18.56
CA THR A 2 0.37 -24.28 -17.53
C THR A 2 0.22 -22.83 -17.96
N VAL A 3 0.64 -22.47 -19.18
CA VAL A 3 0.50 -21.10 -19.72
C VAL A 3 -0.98 -20.73 -19.90
N VAL A 4 -1.79 -21.64 -20.43
CA VAL A 4 -3.24 -21.41 -20.59
C VAL A 4 -3.91 -21.22 -19.23
N ALA A 5 -3.59 -22.07 -18.24
CA ALA A 5 -4.11 -21.93 -16.89
C ALA A 5 -3.65 -20.63 -16.21
N PHE A 6 -2.41 -20.20 -16.44
CA PHE A 6 -1.88 -18.94 -15.94
C PHE A 6 -2.63 -17.73 -16.53
N VAL A 7 -2.78 -17.68 -17.85
CA VAL A 7 -3.50 -16.59 -18.53
C VAL A 7 -4.97 -16.57 -18.11
N ALA A 8 -5.64 -17.72 -18.09
CA ALA A 8 -7.03 -17.81 -17.64
C ALA A 8 -7.20 -17.36 -16.19
N GLY A 9 -6.30 -17.79 -15.30
CA GLY A 9 -6.29 -17.38 -13.89
C GLY A 9 -6.09 -15.87 -13.73
N LEU A 10 -5.17 -15.27 -14.49
CA LEU A 10 -4.94 -13.83 -14.49
C LEU A 10 -6.17 -13.05 -14.96
N VAL A 11 -6.80 -13.48 -16.06
CA VAL A 11 -8.03 -12.85 -16.58
C VAL A 11 -9.16 -12.96 -15.54
N LEU A 12 -9.37 -14.14 -14.96
CA LEU A 12 -10.40 -14.33 -13.93
C LEU A 12 -10.16 -13.48 -12.69
N LEU A 13 -8.89 -13.33 -12.28
CA LEU A 13 -8.53 -12.49 -11.14
C LEU A 13 -8.85 -11.02 -11.42
N ILE A 14 -8.48 -10.51 -12.59
CA ILE A 14 -8.73 -9.11 -13.00
C ILE A 14 -10.24 -8.85 -13.11
N VAL A 15 -10.96 -9.70 -13.85
CA VAL A 15 -12.41 -9.54 -14.04
C VAL A 15 -13.17 -9.69 -12.73
N GLY A 16 -12.74 -10.62 -11.86
CA GLY A 16 -13.33 -10.81 -10.54
C GLY A 16 -13.13 -9.59 -9.63
N ALA A 17 -11.91 -9.04 -9.60
CA ALA A 17 -11.61 -7.83 -8.83
C ALA A 17 -12.41 -6.63 -9.35
N GLU A 18 -12.47 -6.43 -10.67
CA GLU A 18 -13.23 -5.34 -11.27
C GLU A 18 -14.75 -5.48 -11.04
N GLY A 19 -15.27 -6.71 -11.14
CA GLY A 19 -16.66 -7.03 -10.83
C GLY A 19 -17.01 -6.73 -9.37
N LEU A 20 -16.12 -7.10 -8.43
CA LEU A 20 -16.27 -6.80 -7.01
C LEU A 20 -16.30 -5.29 -6.75
N VAL A 21 -15.37 -4.53 -7.34
CA VAL A 21 -15.32 -3.06 -7.21
C VAL A 21 -16.60 -2.44 -7.73
N ARG A 22 -16.98 -2.74 -8.98
CA ARG A 22 -18.17 -2.16 -9.61
C ARG A 22 -19.44 -2.51 -8.82
N GLY A 23 -19.56 -3.75 -8.35
CA GLY A 23 -20.69 -4.20 -7.52
C GLY A 23 -20.76 -3.47 -6.18
N ALA A 24 -19.65 -3.46 -5.43
CA ALA A 24 -19.57 -2.82 -4.13
C ALA A 24 -19.77 -1.30 -4.23
N SER A 25 -19.19 -0.63 -5.24
CA SER A 25 -19.40 0.80 -5.48
C SER A 25 -20.86 1.14 -5.79
N ARG A 26 -21.54 0.32 -6.60
CA ARG A 26 -22.98 0.50 -6.89
C ARG A 26 -23.84 0.31 -5.64
N LEU A 27 -23.53 -0.70 -4.83
CA LEU A 27 -24.26 -0.94 -3.58
C LEU A 27 -24.07 0.22 -2.59
N ALA A 28 -22.83 0.66 -2.38
CA ALA A 28 -22.50 1.79 -1.52
C ALA A 28 -23.19 3.08 -1.98
N ALA A 29 -23.21 3.35 -3.29
CA ALA A 29 -23.91 4.51 -3.84
C ALA A 29 -25.43 4.44 -3.60
N ARG A 30 -26.05 3.26 -3.71
CA ARG A 30 -27.47 3.06 -3.40
C ARG A 30 -27.79 3.24 -1.91
N LEU A 31 -26.83 3.01 -1.04
CA LEU A 31 -26.94 3.24 0.41
C LEU A 31 -26.66 4.70 0.79
N GLY A 32 -26.48 5.61 -0.18
CA GLY A 32 -26.22 7.02 0.07
C GLY A 32 -24.79 7.33 0.55
N ILE A 33 -23.86 6.37 0.43
CA ILE A 33 -22.45 6.59 0.76
C ILE A 33 -21.84 7.50 -0.30
N SER A 34 -21.07 8.51 0.13
CA SER A 34 -20.47 9.49 -0.77
C SER A 34 -19.47 8.83 -1.73
N SER A 35 -19.43 9.33 -2.97
CA SER A 35 -18.50 8.89 -4.01
C SER A 35 -17.04 8.96 -3.55
N LEU A 36 -16.74 9.93 -2.68
CA LEU A 36 -15.43 10.12 -2.08
C LEU A 36 -15.06 8.95 -1.16
N ILE A 37 -15.96 8.54 -0.26
CA ILE A 37 -15.71 7.38 0.62
C ILE A 37 -15.58 6.10 -0.22
N ILE A 38 -16.42 5.93 -1.25
CA ILE A 38 -16.35 4.77 -2.16
C ILE A 38 -15.00 4.72 -2.88
N GLY A 39 -14.51 5.85 -3.38
CA GLY A 39 -13.21 5.96 -4.04
C GLY A 39 -12.05 5.62 -3.11
N LEU A 40 -12.05 6.19 -1.91
CA LEU A 40 -10.97 6.00 -0.93
C LEU A 40 -10.94 4.61 -0.29
N THR A 41 -12.04 3.86 -0.34
CA THR A 41 -12.14 2.54 0.32
C THR A 41 -12.31 1.42 -0.69
N VAL A 42 -13.49 1.30 -1.28
CA VAL A 42 -13.87 0.19 -2.17
C VAL A 42 -12.99 0.14 -3.42
N VAL A 43 -12.80 1.27 -4.09
CA VAL A 43 -12.01 1.32 -5.32
C VAL A 43 -10.54 1.10 -5.01
N ALA A 44 -9.99 1.83 -4.04
CA ALA A 44 -8.59 1.69 -3.61
C ALA A 44 -8.24 0.26 -3.16
N PHE A 45 -9.13 -0.41 -2.42
CA PHE A 45 -8.92 -1.78 -1.99
C PHE A 45 -9.02 -2.77 -3.15
N GLY A 46 -10.00 -2.56 -4.03
CA GLY A 46 -10.24 -3.48 -5.14
C GLY A 46 -9.18 -3.44 -6.23
N THR A 47 -8.56 -2.29 -6.50
CA THR A 47 -7.44 -2.21 -7.45
C THR A 47 -6.19 -2.94 -6.96
N SER A 48 -5.99 -3.05 -5.64
CA SER A 48 -4.86 -3.76 -5.02
C SER A 48 -5.21 -5.18 -4.56
N SER A 49 -6.45 -5.61 -4.80
CA SER A 49 -6.95 -6.93 -4.38
C SER A 49 -6.28 -8.10 -5.11
N PRO A 50 -6.04 -8.04 -6.45
CA PRO A 50 -5.26 -9.06 -7.15
C PRO A 50 -3.87 -9.26 -6.53
N GLU A 51 -3.18 -8.17 -6.25
CA GLU A 51 -1.83 -8.14 -5.69
C GLU A 51 -1.83 -8.70 -4.28
N LEU A 52 -2.83 -8.31 -3.46
CA LEU A 52 -3.01 -8.87 -2.13
C LEU A 52 -3.24 -10.39 -2.18
N ALA A 53 -4.09 -10.87 -3.08
CA ALA A 53 -4.37 -12.30 -3.23
C ALA A 53 -3.11 -13.10 -3.63
N VAL A 54 -2.33 -12.57 -4.59
CA VAL A 54 -1.06 -13.18 -5.02
C VAL A 54 -0.04 -13.18 -3.90
N SER A 55 0.17 -12.03 -3.23
CA SER A 55 1.12 -11.90 -2.12
C SER A 55 0.75 -12.78 -0.92
N LEU A 56 -0.54 -12.86 -0.57
CA LEU A 56 -1.02 -13.67 0.53
C LEU A 56 -0.83 -15.17 0.24
N LYS A 57 -1.18 -15.62 -0.96
CA LYS A 57 -0.96 -17.02 -1.37
C LYS A 57 0.53 -17.38 -1.34
N ALA A 58 1.38 -16.50 -1.86
CA ALA A 58 2.83 -16.69 -1.84
C ALA A 58 3.37 -16.73 -0.40
N ALA A 59 2.90 -15.85 0.48
CA ALA A 59 3.30 -15.83 1.89
C ALA A 59 2.89 -17.11 2.64
N ILE A 60 1.66 -17.60 2.42
CA ILE A 60 1.17 -18.85 3.01
C ILE A 60 1.97 -20.06 2.50
N GLY A 61 2.43 -20.02 1.24
CA GLY A 61 3.28 -21.04 0.65
C GLY A 61 4.78 -20.97 1.02
N ASP A 62 5.17 -20.16 2.01
CA ASP A 62 6.58 -19.85 2.38
C ASP A 62 7.43 -19.31 1.21
N GLN A 63 6.78 -18.72 0.20
CA GLN A 63 7.41 -18.08 -0.96
C GLN A 63 7.57 -16.58 -0.73
N ALA A 64 8.29 -16.22 0.36
CA ALA A 64 8.46 -14.83 0.79
C ALA A 64 9.06 -13.93 -0.31
N GLY A 65 9.97 -14.45 -1.13
CA GLY A 65 10.54 -13.71 -2.27
C GLY A 65 9.52 -13.32 -3.33
N ILE A 66 8.54 -14.19 -3.62
CA ILE A 66 7.46 -13.90 -4.58
C ILE A 66 6.50 -12.86 -3.99
N ALA A 67 6.13 -12.99 -2.72
CA ALA A 67 5.28 -12.00 -2.05
C ALA A 67 5.94 -10.61 -2.03
N MET A 68 7.22 -10.54 -1.68
CA MET A 68 7.99 -9.29 -1.67
C MET A 68 8.15 -8.71 -3.08
N GLY A 69 8.50 -9.55 -4.07
CA GLY A 69 8.63 -9.13 -5.46
C GLY A 69 7.34 -8.57 -6.03
N ASN A 70 6.19 -9.16 -5.68
CA ASN A 70 4.88 -8.65 -6.09
C ASN A 70 4.58 -7.26 -5.48
N VAL A 71 4.83 -7.08 -4.17
CA VAL A 71 4.59 -5.79 -3.49
C VAL A 71 5.51 -4.68 -4.02
N VAL A 72 6.81 -4.94 -4.13
CA VAL A 72 7.79 -3.94 -4.59
C VAL A 72 7.60 -3.67 -6.07
N GLY A 73 7.47 -4.72 -6.90
CA GLY A 73 7.31 -4.60 -8.34
C GLY A 73 6.07 -3.81 -8.74
N SER A 74 4.92 -4.07 -8.09
CA SER A 74 3.67 -3.37 -8.38
C SER A 74 3.76 -1.87 -8.04
N ASN A 75 4.40 -1.50 -6.92
CA ASN A 75 4.60 -0.09 -6.57
C ASN A 75 5.55 0.62 -7.53
N VAL A 76 6.65 -0.02 -7.92
CA VAL A 76 7.58 0.52 -8.92
C VAL A 76 6.89 0.71 -10.27
N PHE A 77 6.10 -0.27 -10.70
CA PHE A 77 5.33 -0.18 -11.95
C PHE A 77 4.26 0.92 -11.89
N ASN A 78 3.57 1.08 -10.76
CA ASN A 78 2.58 2.15 -10.58
C ASN A 78 3.22 3.55 -10.64
N LEU A 79 4.40 3.73 -10.03
CA LEU A 79 5.09 5.03 -10.04
C LEU A 79 5.77 5.34 -11.38
N LEU A 80 6.50 4.38 -11.95
CA LEU A 80 7.29 4.62 -13.17
C LEU A 80 6.47 4.38 -14.44
N GLY A 81 5.70 3.30 -14.48
CA GLY A 81 4.88 2.92 -15.62
C GLY A 81 3.60 3.74 -15.68
N VAL A 82 2.69 3.55 -14.73
CA VAL A 82 1.35 4.16 -14.76
C VAL A 82 1.43 5.67 -14.57
N LEU A 83 2.01 6.14 -13.47
CA LEU A 83 2.10 7.57 -13.16
C LEU A 83 3.05 8.29 -14.13
N GLY A 84 4.18 7.69 -14.48
CA GLY A 84 5.11 8.24 -15.47
C GLY A 84 4.47 8.43 -16.85
N LEU A 85 3.78 7.40 -17.37
CA LEU A 85 3.05 7.51 -18.64
C LEU A 85 1.90 8.53 -18.55
N THR A 86 1.16 8.53 -17.44
CA THR A 86 0.09 9.53 -17.19
C THR A 86 0.66 10.94 -17.22
N GLY A 87 1.83 11.16 -16.61
CA GLY A 87 2.53 12.44 -16.62
C GLY A 87 2.99 12.88 -18.02
N LEU A 88 3.49 11.95 -18.84
CA LEU A 88 3.87 12.23 -20.23
C LEU A 88 2.67 12.59 -21.11
N LEU A 89 1.52 11.95 -20.87
CA LEU A 89 0.31 12.15 -21.66
C LEU A 89 -0.55 13.32 -21.17
N ALA A 90 -0.31 13.85 -19.97
CA ALA A 90 -1.06 14.95 -19.39
C ALA A 90 -0.51 16.31 -19.87
N PRO A 91 -1.20 17.05 -20.77
CA PRO A 91 -0.67 18.26 -21.39
C PRO A 91 -0.44 19.41 -20.40
N SER A 92 -1.23 19.43 -19.33
CA SER A 92 -1.17 20.42 -18.24
C SER A 92 -0.46 19.90 -16.98
N GLY A 93 0.17 18.72 -17.07
CA GLY A 93 0.69 18.00 -15.91
C GLY A 93 -0.39 17.40 -15.01
N ILE A 94 0.04 16.79 -13.91
CA ILE A 94 -0.83 16.13 -12.93
C ILE A 94 -1.06 17.08 -11.76
N ALA A 95 -2.31 17.50 -11.56
CA ALA A 95 -2.66 18.35 -10.43
C ALA A 95 -2.56 17.55 -9.12
N LEU A 96 -1.75 18.04 -8.17
CA LEU A 96 -1.62 17.46 -6.84
C LEU A 96 -2.35 18.35 -5.83
N SER A 97 -3.10 17.73 -4.91
CA SER A 97 -3.75 18.46 -3.83
C SER A 97 -2.71 18.91 -2.78
N PRO A 98 -2.95 20.01 -2.04
CA PRO A 98 -2.07 20.41 -0.94
C PRO A 98 -1.93 19.33 0.14
N ALA A 99 -2.99 18.54 0.37
CA ALA A 99 -2.96 17.39 1.29
C ALA A 99 -2.01 16.29 0.82
N MET A 100 -2.00 16.00 -0.50
CA MET A 100 -1.09 15.03 -1.10
C MET A 100 0.38 15.42 -0.86
N ILE A 101 0.72 16.69 -1.09
CA ILE A 101 2.09 17.19 -0.94
C ILE A 101 2.49 17.29 0.53
N GLY A 102 1.60 17.82 1.38
CA GLY A 102 1.90 18.13 2.78
C GLY A 102 1.86 16.92 3.71
N PHE A 103 1.17 15.84 3.34
CA PHE A 103 0.94 14.71 4.23
C PHE A 103 1.13 13.35 3.55
N ASP A 104 0.39 13.04 2.49
CA ASP A 104 0.38 11.70 1.89
C ASP A 104 1.77 11.33 1.36
N LEU A 105 2.41 12.23 0.61
CA LEU A 105 3.71 11.99 -0.01
C LEU A 105 4.83 11.80 1.04
N PRO A 106 4.97 12.66 2.07
CA PRO A 106 5.89 12.39 3.19
C PRO A 106 5.67 11.03 3.87
N VAL A 107 4.41 10.65 4.13
CA VAL A 107 4.07 9.36 4.75
C VAL A 107 4.45 8.20 3.82
N MET A 108 4.15 8.30 2.52
CA MET A 108 4.53 7.30 1.53
C MET A 108 6.05 7.11 1.45
N ILE A 109 6.82 8.19 1.43
CA ILE A 109 8.30 8.14 1.43
C ILE A 109 8.81 7.49 2.72
N ALA A 110 8.27 7.89 3.88
CA ALA A 110 8.66 7.31 5.16
C ALA A 110 8.44 5.78 5.16
N VAL A 111 7.24 5.31 4.81
CA VAL A 111 6.93 3.89 4.76
C VAL A 111 7.80 3.14 3.74
N ALA A 112 8.04 3.72 2.57
CA ALA A 112 8.92 3.14 1.55
C ALA A 112 10.36 2.97 2.09
N LEU A 113 10.87 3.96 2.82
CA LEU A 113 12.18 3.85 3.47
C LEU A 113 12.18 2.75 4.54
N ALA A 114 11.15 2.68 5.40
CA ALA A 114 11.03 1.58 6.38
C ALA A 114 11.04 0.19 5.77
N CYS A 115 10.58 0.04 4.52
CA CYS A 115 10.61 -1.23 3.79
C CYS A 115 12.02 -1.59 3.26
N LEU A 116 12.97 -0.65 3.14
CA LEU A 116 14.28 -0.91 2.52
C LEU A 116 15.11 -1.98 3.24
N PRO A 117 15.29 -1.94 4.58
CA PRO A 117 16.09 -2.96 5.26
C PRO A 117 15.50 -4.38 5.12
N ILE A 118 14.17 -4.47 4.98
CA ILE A 118 13.45 -5.75 4.79
C ILE A 118 13.76 -6.33 3.41
N CYS A 119 13.85 -5.47 2.40
CA CYS A 119 14.26 -5.85 1.05
C CYS A 119 15.73 -6.35 1.03
N VAL A 120 16.61 -5.74 1.82
CA VAL A 120 18.04 -6.09 1.89
C VAL A 120 18.29 -7.36 2.73
N THR A 121 17.46 -7.65 3.73
CA THR A 121 17.60 -8.81 4.64
C THR A 121 17.09 -10.15 4.08
N GLY A 122 16.98 -10.28 2.75
CA GLY A 122 16.55 -11.51 2.08
C GLY A 122 15.04 -11.67 1.98
N GLY A 123 14.27 -10.58 2.08
CA GLY A 123 12.82 -10.56 1.79
C GLY A 123 11.94 -11.29 2.81
N ARG A 124 12.47 -11.62 3.99
CA ARG A 124 11.70 -12.27 5.06
C ARG A 124 11.23 -11.24 6.07
N ILE A 125 9.94 -10.92 6.04
CA ILE A 125 9.25 -10.10 7.05
C ILE A 125 8.98 -10.96 8.29
N SER A 126 9.44 -10.53 9.45
CA SER A 126 9.07 -11.16 10.71
C SER A 126 7.67 -10.70 11.18
N ARG A 127 7.01 -11.50 12.03
CA ARG A 127 5.61 -11.24 12.44
C ARG A 127 5.41 -9.87 13.07
N TRP A 128 6.39 -9.36 13.82
CA TRP A 128 6.30 -8.04 14.45
C TRP A 128 6.45 -6.92 13.42
N GLU A 129 7.34 -7.05 12.42
CA GLU A 129 7.48 -6.10 11.31
C GLU A 129 6.16 -6.00 10.54
N GLY A 130 5.56 -7.15 10.21
CA GLY A 130 4.24 -7.20 9.57
C GLY A 130 3.15 -6.54 10.42
N GLY A 131 3.18 -6.73 11.74
CA GLY A 131 2.27 -6.05 12.67
C GLY A 131 2.41 -4.52 12.66
N VAL A 132 3.64 -4.01 12.57
CA VAL A 132 3.91 -2.57 12.46
C VAL A 132 3.36 -2.00 11.15
N PHE A 133 3.64 -2.63 9.99
CA PHE A 133 3.10 -2.16 8.71
C PHE A 133 1.57 -2.26 8.63
N PHE A 134 0.99 -3.32 9.20
CA PHE A 134 -0.46 -3.43 9.29
C PHE A 134 -1.06 -2.32 10.16
N GLY A 135 -0.40 -1.97 11.28
CA GLY A 135 -0.78 -0.84 12.11
C GLY A 135 -0.72 0.50 11.35
N TYR A 136 0.34 0.72 10.56
CA TYR A 136 0.42 1.90 9.68
C TYR A 136 -0.69 1.95 8.65
N TYR A 137 -1.01 0.81 8.03
CA TYR A 137 -2.10 0.73 7.06
C TYR A 137 -3.45 1.11 7.70
N LEU A 138 -3.75 0.59 8.90
CA LEU A 138 -4.97 0.93 9.63
C LEU A 138 -5.01 2.42 10.02
N ALA A 139 -3.91 2.97 10.54
CA ALA A 139 -3.82 4.37 10.91
C ALA A 139 -4.03 5.30 9.70
N TYR A 140 -3.38 5.00 8.57
CA TYR A 140 -3.53 5.77 7.33
C TYR A 140 -4.95 5.67 6.76
N THR A 141 -5.54 4.47 6.77
CA THR A 141 -6.93 4.28 6.33
C THR A 141 -7.90 5.07 7.20
N LEU A 142 -7.70 5.09 8.52
CA LEU A 142 -8.49 5.89 9.43
C LEU A 142 -8.32 7.40 9.16
N TYR A 143 -7.10 7.87 8.89
CA TYR A 143 -6.85 9.25 8.48
C TYR A 143 -7.66 9.62 7.24
N LEU A 144 -7.63 8.77 6.19
CA LEU A 144 -8.39 9.00 4.97
C LEU A 144 -9.89 9.04 5.21
N ILE A 145 -10.42 8.18 6.08
CA ILE A 145 -11.85 8.18 6.45
C ILE A 145 -12.22 9.45 7.22
N LEU A 146 -11.40 9.89 8.18
CA LEU A 146 -11.62 11.14 8.92
C LEU A 146 -11.56 12.36 7.99
N ALA A 147 -10.62 12.36 7.03
CA ALA A 147 -10.49 13.40 6.01
C ALA A 147 -11.71 13.44 5.10
N ALA A 148 -12.19 12.27 4.67
CA ALA A 148 -13.39 12.10 3.87
C ALA A 148 -14.66 12.60 4.56
N ALA A 149 -14.79 12.29 5.86
CA ALA A 149 -15.93 12.67 6.68
C ALA A 149 -15.89 14.14 7.14
N ARG A 150 -14.80 14.88 6.86
CA ARG A 150 -14.53 16.22 7.39
C ARG A 150 -14.67 16.28 8.92
N HIS A 151 -14.19 15.24 9.59
CA HIS A 151 -14.34 15.11 11.03
C HIS A 151 -13.39 16.07 11.76
N ASP A 152 -13.86 16.70 12.85
CA ASP A 152 -13.09 17.71 13.60
C ASP A 152 -11.78 17.18 14.21
N ALA A 153 -11.69 15.85 14.39
CA ALA A 153 -10.50 15.17 14.88
C ALA A 153 -9.35 15.11 13.85
N LEU A 154 -9.60 15.43 12.58
CA LEU A 154 -8.64 15.30 11.49
C LEU A 154 -7.31 16.04 11.74
N PRO A 155 -7.28 17.32 12.16
CA PRO A 155 -6.02 18.04 12.35
C PRO A 155 -5.17 17.41 13.47
N GLY A 156 -5.81 17.03 14.58
CA GLY A 156 -5.14 16.39 15.71
C GLY A 156 -4.63 14.98 15.35
N PHE A 157 -5.44 14.19 14.65
CA PHE A 157 -5.06 12.85 14.21
C PHE A 157 -3.95 12.90 13.16
N GLY A 158 -4.03 13.82 12.19
CA GLY A 158 -2.98 14.03 11.19
C GLY A 158 -1.65 14.45 11.81
N MET A 159 -1.67 15.41 12.75
CA MET A 159 -0.46 15.82 13.45
C MET A 159 0.13 14.69 14.28
N ALA A 160 -0.69 13.92 14.98
CA ALA A 160 -0.27 12.70 15.67
C ALA A 160 0.32 11.67 14.69
N MET A 161 -0.29 11.48 13.53
CA MET A 161 0.24 10.54 12.53
C MET A 161 1.61 10.98 12.03
N LEU A 162 1.84 12.26 11.73
CA LEU A 162 3.16 12.74 11.33
C LEU A 162 4.19 12.57 12.46
N THR A 163 3.81 12.86 13.70
CA THR A 163 4.72 12.75 14.86
C THR A 163 4.93 11.31 15.33
N PHE A 164 4.07 10.35 15.00
CA PHE A 164 4.27 8.94 15.37
C PHE A 164 4.83 8.12 14.21
N VAL A 165 4.32 8.30 12.98
CA VAL A 165 4.73 7.49 11.83
C VAL A 165 6.20 7.73 11.50
N LEU A 166 6.66 8.99 11.41
CA LEU A 166 8.06 9.29 11.10
C LEU A 166 9.05 8.71 12.12
N PRO A 167 8.91 8.92 13.44
CA PRO A 167 9.85 8.35 14.40
C PRO A 167 9.69 6.85 14.60
N ILE A 168 8.49 6.26 14.48
CA ILE A 168 8.37 4.79 14.48
C ILE A 168 9.04 4.21 13.23
N THR A 169 8.98 4.90 12.08
CA THR A 169 9.65 4.51 10.85
C THR A 169 11.16 4.59 11.04
N ALA A 170 11.66 5.70 11.59
CA ALA A 170 13.07 5.88 11.94
C ALA A 170 13.55 4.83 12.96
N LEU A 171 12.75 4.53 13.99
CA LEU A 171 13.04 3.51 14.98
C LEU A 171 13.09 2.12 14.34
N THR A 172 12.14 1.80 13.46
CA THR A 172 12.09 0.53 12.73
C THR A 172 13.33 0.38 11.85
N LEU A 173 13.72 1.43 11.13
CA LEU A 173 14.96 1.48 10.37
C LEU A 173 16.20 1.24 11.24
N VAL A 174 16.29 1.92 12.39
CA VAL A 174 17.41 1.76 13.34
C VAL A 174 17.46 0.34 13.91
N LEU A 175 16.34 -0.21 14.36
CA LEU A 175 16.27 -1.57 14.90
C LEU A 175 16.66 -2.62 13.86
N LEU A 176 16.21 -2.45 12.62
CA LEU A 176 16.56 -3.35 11.52
C LEU A 176 18.05 -3.23 11.14
N ALA A 177 18.59 -2.02 11.06
CA ALA A 177 20.01 -1.80 10.79
C ALA A 177 20.93 -2.37 11.89
N LEU A 178 20.53 -2.22 13.16
CA LEU A 178 21.25 -2.80 14.29
C LEU A 178 21.19 -4.34 14.30
N ARG A 179 20.06 -4.92 13.90
CA ARG A 179 19.88 -6.38 13.79
C ARG A 179 20.72 -6.97 12.67
N ASP A 180 20.82 -6.29 11.54
CA ASP A 180 21.67 -6.71 10.42
C ASP A 180 23.15 -6.71 10.83
N ARG A 181 23.64 -5.62 11.45
CA ARG A 181 25.00 -5.54 12.00
C ARG A 181 25.34 -6.64 13.01
N ARG A 182 24.37 -7.06 13.83
CA ARG A 182 24.58 -8.17 14.79
C ARG A 182 24.68 -9.53 14.09
N ARG A 183 23.97 -9.73 12.98
CA ARG A 183 24.05 -10.96 12.16
C ARG A 183 25.34 -11.05 11.37
N THR A 184 25.86 -9.94 10.84
CA THR A 184 27.15 -9.92 10.14
C THR A 184 28.33 -10.14 11.08
N ARG A 185 28.20 -9.81 12.38
CA ARG A 185 29.26 -9.96 13.39
C ARG A 185 29.31 -11.36 14.03
N THR A 186 28.34 -12.23 13.73
CA THR A 186 28.23 -13.60 14.26
C THR A 186 28.48 -14.68 13.20
N ARG A 187 28.87 -14.29 11.99
CA ARG A 187 29.48 -15.14 10.96
C ARG A 187 30.96 -14.80 10.86
#